data_AF-A0A0A6ZAB5-F1
#
_entry.id   AF-A0A0A6ZAB5-F1
#
_cell.length_a   1.000
_cell.length_b   1.000
_cell.length_c   1.000
_cell.angle_alpha   90.00
_cell.angle_beta   90.00
_cell.angle_gamma   90.00
#
_symmetry.space_group_name_H-M   'P 1'
#
loop_
_entity.id
_entity.type
_entity.pdbx_description
1 polymer ?
#
loop_
_entity_poly.entity_id
_entity_poly.type
_entity_poly.pdbx_seq_one_letter_code
_entity_poly.pdbx_strand_id
1 'polypeptide(L)'
;MIVLFGLGMFLVFSFCFLRSPVSYGGALIALSTIGALLLSLGCSTWYGYLLFLVYVGGLLVLFLYIIMLSSNFNLQVSFKLMGLIFLAFLVSKLYNFSYPKNSLGVSLSECSEDFSLGLFLGLGGLLLLVFFAIVHIVFLKGQPVQVKND
;
A
#
# COMPACT_ATOMS: atom_id res chain seq x y z
N MET A 1 2.95 -9.55 14.50
CA MET A 1 2.75 -10.19 13.17
C MET A 1 1.31 -10.65 12.95
N ILE A 2 0.77 -11.56 13.78
CA ILE A 2 -0.59 -12.12 13.58
C ILE A 2 -1.70 -11.05 13.59
N VAL A 3 -1.65 -10.08 14.50
CA VAL A 3 -2.65 -8.99 14.54
C VAL A 3 -2.58 -8.13 13.26
N LEU A 4 -1.38 -7.82 12.78
CA LEU A 4 -1.18 -7.08 11.51
C LEU A 4 -1.68 -7.88 10.30
N PHE A 5 -1.43 -9.19 10.28
CA PHE A 5 -1.93 -10.07 9.23
C PHE A 5 -3.47 -10.15 9.24
N GLY A 6 -4.08 -10.26 10.43
CA GLY A 6 -5.54 -10.21 10.59
C GLY A 6 -6.16 -8.90 10.10
N LEU A 7 -5.51 -7.77 10.40
CA LEU A 7 -5.91 -6.45 9.88
C LEU A 7 -5.80 -6.36 8.35
N GLY A 8 -4.75 -6.93 7.76
CA GLY A 8 -4.58 -6.99 6.30
C GLY A 8 -5.70 -7.79 5.62
N MET A 9 -5.99 -8.98 6.12
CA MET A 9 -7.08 -9.83 5.60
C MET A 9 -8.46 -9.16 5.73
N PHE A 10 -8.68 -8.44 6.83
CA PHE A 10 -9.89 -7.65 7.02
C PHE A 10 -10.01 -6.53 5.96
N LEU A 11 -8.93 -5.79 5.70
CA LEU A 11 -8.95 -4.73 4.70
C LEU A 11 -9.27 -5.28 3.31
N VAL A 12 -8.69 -6.42 2.93
CA VAL A 12 -9.01 -7.10 1.67
C VAL A 12 -10.49 -7.46 1.59
N PHE A 13 -11.09 -7.97 2.67
CA PHE A 13 -12.52 -8.27 2.70
C PHE A 13 -13.39 -7.02 2.62
N SER A 14 -12.91 -5.89 3.15
CA SER A 14 -13.66 -4.63 3.10
C SER A 14 -13.79 -4.07 1.68
N PHE A 15 -12.89 -4.41 0.74
CA PHE A 15 -12.99 -4.01 -0.68
C PHE A 15 -14.31 -4.42 -1.34
N CYS A 16 -14.89 -5.55 -0.94
CA CYS A 16 -16.18 -6.01 -1.46
C CYS A 16 -17.35 -5.09 -1.07
N PHE A 17 -17.18 -4.22 -0.07
CA PHE A 17 -18.25 -3.38 0.49
C PHE A 17 -18.06 -1.86 0.25
N LEU A 18 -16.91 -1.44 -0.28
CA LEU A 18 -16.67 -0.03 -0.59
C LEU A 18 -17.47 0.38 -1.83
N ARG A 19 -17.96 1.62 -1.86
CA ARG A 19 -18.80 2.13 -2.98
C ARG A 19 -18.22 3.36 -3.67
N SER A 20 -17.36 4.11 -3.00
CA SER A 20 -16.78 5.34 -3.54
C SER A 20 -15.30 5.15 -3.90
N PRO A 21 -14.83 5.75 -5.01
CA PRO A 21 -13.44 5.65 -5.45
C PRO A 21 -12.44 6.18 -4.41
N VAL A 22 -12.85 7.21 -3.65
CA VAL A 22 -12.07 7.76 -2.53
C VAL A 22 -11.87 6.72 -1.43
N SER A 23 -12.91 5.95 -1.11
CA SER A 23 -12.82 4.89 -0.09
C SER A 23 -11.94 3.73 -0.53
N TYR A 24 -11.93 3.39 -1.83
CA TYR A 24 -11.00 2.42 -2.39
C TYR A 24 -9.55 2.89 -2.31
N GLY A 25 -9.29 4.17 -2.61
CA GLY A 25 -7.96 4.77 -2.46
C GLY A 25 -7.45 4.73 -1.02
N GLY A 26 -8.30 5.11 -0.05
CA GLY A 26 -7.95 5.02 1.37
C GLY A 26 -7.68 3.60 1.85
N ALA A 27 -8.49 2.63 1.41
CA ALA A 27 -8.27 1.21 1.73
C ALA A 27 -6.96 0.67 1.13
N LEU A 28 -6.61 1.06 -0.10
CA LEU A 28 -5.35 0.69 -0.74
C LEU A 28 -4.13 1.26 -0.01
N ILE A 29 -4.19 2.52 0.42
CA ILE A 29 -3.13 3.12 1.23
C ILE A 29 -2.96 2.33 2.53
N ALA A 30 -4.05 2.06 3.25
CA ALA A 30 -4.00 1.27 4.50
C ALA A 30 -3.46 -0.16 4.29
N LEU A 31 -3.82 -0.81 3.18
CA LEU A 31 -3.31 -2.15 2.85
C LEU A 31 -1.81 -2.12 2.56
N SER A 32 -1.34 -1.11 1.81
CA SER A 32 0.07 -0.95 1.48
C SER A 32 0.95 -0.68 2.71
N THR A 33 0.45 0.10 3.68
CA THR A 33 1.17 0.36 4.93
C THR A 33 1.27 -0.89 5.80
N ILE A 34 0.18 -1.66 5.93
CA ILE A 34 0.19 -2.93 6.68
C ILE A 34 1.08 -3.97 5.99
N GLY A 35 1.09 -4.03 4.65
CA GLY A 35 1.99 -4.87 3.87
C GLY A 35 3.47 -4.52 4.11
N ALA A 36 3.82 -3.23 4.05
CA ALA A 36 5.18 -2.76 4.33
C ALA A 36 5.62 -3.07 5.77
N LEU A 37 4.71 -2.94 6.75
CA LEU A 37 4.98 -3.31 8.14
C LEU A 37 5.20 -4.82 8.32
N LEU A 38 4.42 -5.67 7.64
CA LEU A 38 4.62 -7.13 7.67
C LEU A 38 5.97 -7.53 7.07
N LEU A 39 6.39 -6.90 5.97
CA LEU A 39 7.69 -7.14 5.31
C LEU A 39 8.87 -6.61 6.14
N SER A 40 8.69 -5.45 6.77
CA SER A 40 9.67 -4.88 7.71
C SER A 40 9.94 -5.81 8.88
N LEU A 41 8.88 -6.41 9.43
CA LEU A 41 8.98 -7.35 10.55
C LEU A 41 9.47 -8.75 10.12
N GLY A 42 9.17 -9.19 8.89
CA GLY A 42 9.44 -10.56 8.44
C GLY A 42 10.76 -10.77 7.69
N CYS A 43 11.27 -9.76 6.99
CA CYS A 43 12.47 -9.88 6.16
C CYS A 43 13.60 -8.95 6.66
N SER A 44 13.47 -7.66 6.37
CA SER A 44 14.39 -6.63 6.83
C SER A 44 13.69 -5.28 6.87
N THR A 45 14.03 -4.48 7.88
CA THR A 45 13.43 -3.16 8.08
C THR A 45 13.75 -2.18 6.94
N TRP A 46 14.92 -2.33 6.31
CA TRP A 46 15.34 -1.55 5.14
C TRP A 46 14.43 -1.75 3.94
N TYR A 47 14.06 -3.00 3.63
CA TYR A 47 13.16 -3.31 2.52
C TYR A 47 11.73 -2.83 2.79
N GLY A 48 11.26 -2.98 4.03
CA GLY A 48 9.95 -2.45 4.44
C GLY A 48 9.86 -0.92 4.30
N TYR A 49 10.93 -0.19 4.62
CA TYR A 49 10.99 1.26 4.46
C TYR A 49 10.95 1.69 2.99
N LEU A 50 11.73 1.03 2.12
CA LEU A 50 11.72 1.31 0.68
C LEU A 50 10.35 1.04 0.06
N LEU A 51 9.72 -0.08 0.40
CA LEU A 51 8.38 -0.40 -0.08
C LEU A 51 7.33 0.60 0.40
N PHE A 52 7.40 1.05 1.66
CA PHE A 52 6.50 2.07 2.18
C PHE A 52 6.60 3.35 1.35
N LEU A 53 7.82 3.85 1.09
CA LEU A 53 8.02 5.08 0.32
C LEU A 53 7.52 4.97 -1.12
N VAL A 54 7.82 3.88 -1.82
CA VAL A 54 7.44 3.73 -3.23
C VAL A 54 5.93 3.50 -3.38
N TYR A 55 5.35 2.62 -2.57
CA TYR A 55 3.91 2.34 -2.66
C TYR A 55 3.06 3.49 -2.14
N VAL A 56 3.34 4.02 -0.95
CA VAL A 56 2.54 5.12 -0.39
C VAL A 56 2.78 6.39 -1.19
N GLY A 57 4.03 6.68 -1.59
CA GLY A 57 4.35 7.84 -2.42
C GLY A 57 3.66 7.80 -3.79
N GLY A 58 3.70 6.66 -4.49
CA GLY A 58 3.02 6.50 -5.79
C GLY A 58 1.49 6.55 -5.67
N LEU A 59 0.93 5.94 -4.63
CA LEU A 59 -0.52 5.95 -4.39
C LEU A 59 -1.04 7.33 -3.97
N LEU A 60 -0.23 8.17 -3.32
CA LEU A 60 -0.61 9.54 -2.96
C LEU A 60 -0.82 10.43 -4.18
N VAL A 61 -0.01 10.28 -5.24
CA VAL A 61 -0.19 11.02 -6.49
C VAL A 61 -1.50 10.62 -7.18
N LEU A 62 -1.79 9.32 -7.22
CA LEU A 62 -3.05 8.79 -7.77
C LEU A 62 -4.26 9.21 -6.92
N PHE A 63 -4.11 9.27 -5.60
CA PHE A 63 -5.15 9.74 -4.68
C PHE A 63 -5.47 11.22 -4.90
N LEU A 64 -4.45 12.08 -5.05
CA LEU A 64 -4.64 13.50 -5.35
C LEU A 64 -5.34 13.69 -6.70
N TYR A 65 -4.98 12.89 -7.70
CA TYR A 65 -5.65 12.91 -9.00
C TYR A 65 -7.16 12.60 -8.89
N ILE A 66 -7.52 11.56 -8.12
CA ILE A 66 -8.94 11.16 -7.97
C ILE A 66 -9.74 12.20 -7.19
N ILE A 67 -9.19 12.82 -6.13
CA ILE A 67 -9.89 13.85 -5.37
C ILE A 67 -10.13 15.11 -6.22
N MET A 68 -9.15 15.51 -7.04
CA MET A 68 -9.29 16.67 -7.93
C MET A 68 -10.32 16.45 -9.03
N LEU A 69 -10.54 15.20 -9.45
CA LEU A 69 -11.53 14.86 -10.48
C LEU A 69 -12.91 14.55 -9.89
N SER A 70 -12.98 14.11 -8.63
CA SER A 70 -14.24 13.74 -8.01
C SER A 70 -14.95 14.95 -7.40
N SER A 71 -16.14 15.28 -7.91
CA SER A 71 -17.06 16.18 -7.22
C SER A 71 -17.55 15.51 -5.92
N ASN A 72 -16.97 15.87 -4.78
CA ASN A 72 -17.47 15.63 -3.41
C ASN A 72 -18.27 14.32 -3.21
N PHE A 73 -17.63 13.16 -3.34
CA PHE A 73 -18.30 11.90 -2.98
C PHE A 73 -18.48 11.83 -1.46
N ASN A 74 -19.74 11.78 -1.01
CA ASN A 74 -20.03 11.55 0.41
C ASN A 74 -19.52 10.16 0.84
N LEU A 75 -18.66 10.13 1.84
CA LEU A 75 -18.19 8.92 2.51
C LEU A 75 -19.34 8.33 3.35
N GLN A 76 -20.19 7.53 2.73
CA GLN A 76 -21.19 6.74 3.45
C GLN A 76 -20.54 5.48 4.02
N VAL A 77 -20.03 5.58 5.24
CA VAL A 77 -19.56 4.42 6.00
C VAL A 77 -20.77 3.67 6.52
N SER A 78 -20.93 2.41 6.10
CA SER A 78 -22.02 1.57 6.61
C SER A 78 -21.70 1.03 8.00
N PHE A 79 -22.66 1.02 8.92
CA PHE A 79 -22.50 0.38 10.24
C PHE A 79 -22.17 -1.12 10.14
N LYS A 80 -22.50 -1.77 9.01
CA LYS A 80 -22.11 -3.16 8.73
C LYS A 80 -20.59 -3.34 8.65
N LEU A 81 -19.86 -2.37 8.08
CA LEU A 81 -18.39 -2.37 8.08
C LEU A 81 -17.84 -2.25 9.50
N MET A 82 -18.45 -1.42 10.36
CA MET A 82 -18.05 -1.26 11.76
C MET A 82 -18.12 -2.58 12.54
N GLY A 83 -19.21 -3.35 12.37
CA GLY A 83 -19.36 -4.65 13.01
C GLY A 83 -18.29 -5.66 12.56
N LEU A 84 -17.89 -5.59 11.29
CA LEU A 84 -16.89 -6.49 10.72
C LEU A 84 -15.47 -6.17 11.23
N ILE A 85 -15.16 -4.89 11.47
CA ILE A 85 -13.92 -4.44 12.14
C ILE A 85 -13.83 -5.03 13.55
N PHE A 86 -14.92 -4.95 14.30
CA PHE A 86 -14.97 -5.45 15.67
C PHE A 86 -14.79 -6.97 15.74
N LEU A 87 -15.42 -7.72 14.82
CA LEU A 87 -15.26 -9.16 14.73
C LEU A 87 -13.81 -9.56 14.39
N ALA A 88 -13.19 -8.89 13.43
CA ALA A 88 -11.79 -9.15 13.06
C ALA A 88 -10.83 -8.89 14.24
N PHE A 89 -11.07 -7.83 15.00
CA PHE A 89 -10.30 -7.53 16.21
C PHE A 89 -10.44 -8.62 17.27
N LEU A 90 -11.66 -9.11 17.51
CA LEU A 90 -11.89 -10.20 18.45
C LEU A 90 -11.20 -11.48 18.01
N VAL A 91 -11.33 -11.89 16.75
CA VAL A 91 -10.66 -13.09 16.21
C VAL A 91 -9.14 -13.00 16.36
N SER A 92 -8.55 -11.82 16.17
CA SER A 92 -7.11 -11.62 16.35
C SER A 92 -6.64 -11.85 17.79
N LYS A 93 -7.50 -11.61 18.79
CA LYS A 93 -7.23 -11.84 20.22
C LYS A 93 -7.38 -13.31 20.63
N LEU A 94 -8.17 -14.09 19.90
CA LEU A 94 -8.36 -15.52 20.19
C LEU A 94 -7.13 -16.36 19.84
N TYR A 95 -6.32 -15.90 18.88
CA TYR A 95 -4.98 -16.45 18.63
C TYR A 95 -4.00 -15.99 19.69
N ASN A 96 -4.13 -16.53 20.91
CA ASN A 96 -3.12 -16.41 21.95
C ASN A 96 -1.91 -17.27 21.56
N PHE A 97 -1.01 -16.69 20.76
CA PHE A 97 0.34 -17.26 20.66
C PHE A 97 1.05 -16.97 21.98
N SER A 98 1.28 -18.02 22.77
CA SER A 98 2.08 -17.94 23.97
C SER A 98 3.52 -17.68 23.56
N TYR A 99 3.88 -16.40 23.42
CA TYR A 99 5.28 -16.03 23.31
C TYR A 99 5.97 -16.49 24.60
N PRO A 100 7.10 -17.22 24.50
CA PRO A 100 7.87 -17.54 25.69
C PRO A 100 8.23 -16.19 26.33
N LYS A 101 7.80 -15.98 27.58
CA LYS A 101 7.92 -14.70 28.31
C LYS A 101 9.38 -14.27 28.56
N ASN A 102 10.35 -15.02 28.02
CA ASN A 102 11.77 -14.86 28.27
C ASN A 102 12.66 -14.85 27.01
N SER A 103 12.11 -14.63 25.80
CA SER A 103 12.95 -14.32 24.63
C SER A 103 13.06 -12.81 24.47
N LEU A 104 14.13 -12.22 25.01
CA LEU A 104 14.56 -10.88 24.64
C LEU A 104 15.02 -10.91 23.18
N GLY A 105 14.11 -10.53 22.29
CA GLY A 105 14.38 -10.44 20.86
C GLY A 105 14.33 -11.81 20.18
N VAL A 106 13.19 -12.14 19.58
CA VAL A 106 13.25 -13.03 18.42
C VAL A 106 13.85 -12.19 17.29
N SER A 107 15.16 -12.29 17.09
CA SER A 107 15.76 -11.90 15.83
C SER A 107 15.22 -12.87 14.78
N LEU A 108 14.13 -12.46 14.12
CA LEU A 108 13.69 -13.08 12.89
C LEU A 108 14.90 -13.07 11.96
N SER A 109 15.26 -14.28 11.54
CA SER A 109 16.30 -14.60 10.56
C SER A 109 16.53 -13.42 9.61
N GLU A 110 17.74 -12.88 9.67
CA GLU A 110 18.28 -11.97 8.68
C GLU A 110 17.98 -12.54 7.28
N CYS A 111 16.91 -12.08 6.63
CA CYS A 111 16.69 -12.30 5.20
C CYS A 111 17.63 -11.42 4.35
N SER A 112 18.73 -10.94 4.93
CA SER A 112 19.70 -10.06 4.27
C SER A 112 20.78 -10.81 3.51
N GLU A 113 20.94 -12.13 3.68
CA GLU A 113 22.07 -12.84 3.09
C GLU A 113 21.87 -13.27 1.62
N ASP A 114 20.64 -13.25 1.08
CA ASP A 114 20.37 -13.79 -0.28
C ASP A 114 19.71 -12.82 -1.28
N PHE A 115 19.71 -11.50 -1.03
CA PHE A 115 19.27 -10.57 -2.07
C PHE A 115 20.37 -10.40 -3.11
N SER A 116 20.22 -11.12 -4.23
CA SER A 116 21.12 -10.95 -5.38
C SER A 116 21.19 -9.48 -5.78
N LEU A 117 22.41 -8.97 -5.96
CA LEU A 117 22.70 -7.61 -6.43
C LEU A 117 21.93 -7.26 -7.73
N GLY A 118 21.53 -8.28 -8.50
CA GLY A 118 20.67 -8.16 -9.67
C GLY A 118 19.24 -7.67 -9.38
N LEU A 119 18.66 -8.00 -8.22
CA LEU A 119 17.31 -7.52 -7.85
C LEU A 119 17.33 -6.03 -7.53
N PHE A 120 18.39 -5.55 -6.87
CA PHE A 120 18.58 -4.13 -6.59
C PHE A 120 18.84 -3.31 -7.87
N LEU A 121 19.72 -3.80 -8.75
CA LEU A 121 19.95 -3.19 -10.07
C LEU A 121 18.69 -3.22 -10.95
N GLY A 122 17.91 -4.31 -10.90
CA GLY A 122 16.67 -4.45 -11.64
C GLY A 122 15.61 -3.43 -11.20
N LEU A 123 15.44 -3.23 -9.90
CA LEU A 123 14.51 -2.23 -9.37
C LEU A 123 14.97 -0.80 -9.72
N GLY A 124 16.26 -0.52 -9.60
CA GLY A 124 16.85 0.77 -9.99
C GLY A 124 16.67 1.06 -11.48
N GLY A 125 16.89 0.06 -12.34
CA GLY A 125 16.66 0.15 -13.78
C GLY A 125 15.20 0.39 -14.13
N LEU A 126 14.27 -0.30 -13.47
CA LEU A 126 12.82 -0.13 -13.68
C LEU A 126 12.35 1.28 -13.30
N LEU A 127 12.84 1.82 -12.17
CA LEU A 127 12.56 3.20 -11.76
C LEU A 127 13.04 4.23 -12.80
N LEU A 128 14.24 4.02 -13.35
CA LEU A 128 14.81 4.88 -14.39
C LEU A 128 14.00 4.81 -15.69
N LEU A 129 13.53 3.61 -16.06
CA LEU A 129 12.67 3.40 -17.23
C LEU A 129 11.30 4.09 -17.08
N VAL A 130 10.68 3.96 -15.90
CA VAL A 130 9.41 4.63 -15.59
C VAL A 130 9.56 6.15 -15.64
N PHE A 131 10.67 6.69 -15.11
CA PHE A 131 10.96 8.12 -15.22
C PHE A 131 11.07 8.57 -16.68
N PHE A 132 11.83 7.85 -17.51
CA PHE A 132 11.94 8.16 -18.94
C PHE A 132 10.61 8.04 -19.69
N ALA A 133 9.79 7.03 -19.37
CA ALA A 133 8.47 6.87 -19.97
C ALA A 133 7.56 8.06 -19.64
N ILE A 134 7.58 8.54 -18.40
CA ILE A 134 6.80 9.71 -17.99
C ILE A 134 7.29 10.97 -18.72
N VAL A 135 8.60 11.20 -18.81
CA VAL A 135 9.16 12.34 -19.56
C VAL A 135 8.72 12.29 -21.02
N HIS A 136 8.75 11.12 -21.65
CA HIS A 136 8.33 10.94 -23.04
C HIS A 136 6.83 11.20 -23.21
N ILE A 137 5.99 10.71 -22.30
CA ILE A 137 4.54 10.96 -22.30
C ILE A 137 4.22 12.45 -22.13
N VAL A 138 4.94 13.16 -21.25
CA VAL A 138 4.78 14.60 -21.03
C VAL A 138 5.19 15.39 -22.27
N PHE A 139 6.29 15.01 -22.93
CA PHE A 139 6.72 15.65 -24.18
C PHE A 139 5.75 15.42 -25.34
N LEU A 140 5.13 14.24 -25.44
CA LEU A 140 4.14 13.93 -26.48
C LEU A 140 2.84 14.73 -26.31
N LYS A 141 2.43 15.01 -25.07
CA LYS A 141 1.19 15.76 -24.77
C LYS A 141 1.36 17.28 -24.84
N GLY A 142 2.59 17.76 -25.06
CA GLY A 142 2.94 19.18 -25.16
C GLY A 142 2.72 19.82 -26.53
N GLN A 143 2.12 19.13 -27.51
CA GLN A 143 1.75 19.80 -28.76
C GLN A 143 0.54 20.73 -28.52
N PRO A 144 0.68 22.06 -28.74
CA PRO A 144 -0.41 22.99 -28.53
C PRO A 144 -1.53 22.70 -29.54
N VAL A 145 -2.75 22.57 -29.03
CA VAL A 145 -3.98 22.51 -29.84
C VAL A 145 -4.00 23.75 -30.72
N GLN A 146 -3.76 23.57 -32.02
CA GLN A 146 -3.93 24.61 -33.01
C GLN A 146 -5.43 24.88 -33.12
N VAL A 147 -5.88 25.94 -32.46
CA VAL A 147 -7.23 26.47 -32.65
C VAL A 147 -7.28 27.03 -34.06
N LYS A 148 -7.85 26.26 -34.99
CA LYS A 148 -8.22 26.76 -36.31
C LYS A 148 -9.46 27.62 -36.13
N ASN A 149 -9.28 28.94 -36.19
CA ASN A 149 -10.37 29.89 -36.30
C ASN A 149 -10.94 29.80 -37.72
N ASP A 150 -12.05 29.10 -37.88
CA ASP A 150 -12.96 29.23 -39.01
C ASP A 150 -14.31 29.76 -38.48
#